data_AF-A0A7J8YT39-F1
#
_entry.id   AF-A0A7J8YT39-F1
#
_cell.length_a   1.000
_cell.length_b   1.000
_cell.length_c   1.000
_cell.angle_alpha   90.00
_cell.angle_beta   90.00
_cell.angle_gamma   90.00
#
_symmetry.space_group_name_H-M   'P 1'
#
loop_
_entity.id
_entity.type
_entity.pdbx_description
1 polymer ?
#
loop_
_entity_poly.entity_id
_entity_poly.type
_entity_poly.pdbx_seq_one_letter_code
_entity_poly.pdbx_strand_id
1 'polypeptide(L)'
;ACHARISTSSAVLGLPELRSGILPGFGGTQRLPRLVGLRKALEMILMSKLVYGDNARVMGLVDGISSADLLTTTACHWAKDILAHRRP
;
A
#
# COMPACT_ATOMS: atom_id res chain seq x y z
N ALA A 1 2.32 11.13 -1.99
CA ALA A 1 2.45 9.92 -2.82
C ALA A 1 3.90 9.47 -2.73
N CYS A 2 4.17 8.22 -2.34
CA CYS A 2 5.52 7.71 -2.06
C CYS A 2 6.03 6.84 -3.22
N HIS A 3 7.32 6.92 -3.52
CA HIS A 3 7.96 6.12 -4.57
C HIS A 3 8.17 4.66 -4.16
N ALA A 4 8.49 4.42 -2.89
CA ALA A 4 8.62 3.09 -2.28
C ALA A 4 7.67 2.95 -1.10
N ARG A 5 7.16 1.74 -0.89
CA ARG A 5 6.17 1.38 0.14
C ARG A 5 6.58 0.08 0.81
N ILE A 6 6.85 0.11 2.11
CA ILE A 6 7.10 -1.10 2.92
C ILE A 6 6.01 -1.22 3.99
N SER A 7 5.67 -2.46 4.36
CA SER A 7 4.62 -2.72 5.35
C SER A 7 4.98 -3.92 6.23
N THR A 8 4.16 -4.20 7.23
CA THR A 8 4.19 -5.47 7.96
C THR A 8 3.17 -6.43 7.38
N SER A 9 3.37 -7.74 7.56
CA SER A 9 2.40 -8.76 7.13
C SER A 9 1.00 -8.54 7.72
N SER A 10 0.95 -8.11 8.97
CA SER A 10 -0.29 -7.90 9.75
C SER A 10 -0.98 -6.56 9.50
N ALA A 11 -0.35 -5.63 8.78
CA ALA A 11 -0.95 -4.32 8.49
C ALA A 11 -2.25 -4.48 7.71
N VAL A 12 -3.28 -3.74 8.09
CA VAL A 12 -4.58 -3.74 7.42
C VAL A 12 -4.69 -2.49 6.55
N LEU A 13 -4.81 -2.69 5.24
CA LEU A 13 -4.80 -1.64 4.23
C LEU A 13 -6.12 -1.64 3.44
N GLY A 14 -6.65 -0.48 3.09
CA GLY A 14 -7.89 -0.38 2.33
C GLY A 14 -8.45 1.04 2.29
N LEU A 15 -9.65 1.17 1.72
CA LEU A 15 -10.38 2.42 1.57
C LEU A 15 -11.76 2.29 2.25
N PRO A 16 -11.89 2.67 3.54
CA PRO A 16 -13.12 2.50 4.31
C PRO A 16 -14.18 3.57 4.05
N GLU A 17 -13.89 4.56 3.19
CA GLU A 17 -14.72 5.75 2.95
C GLU A 17 -16.18 5.42 2.59
N LEU A 18 -16.41 4.34 1.84
CA LEU A 18 -17.77 3.94 1.44
C LEU A 18 -18.65 3.57 2.63
N ARG A 19 -18.07 3.09 3.75
CA ARG A 19 -18.82 2.82 4.98
C ARG A 19 -19.45 4.08 5.59
N SER A 20 -18.89 5.24 5.26
CA SER A 20 -19.42 6.56 5.64
C SER A 20 -20.22 7.22 4.50
N GLY A 21 -20.55 6.47 3.45
CA GLY A 21 -21.32 6.96 2.30
C GLY A 21 -20.55 7.90 1.36
N ILE A 22 -19.22 7.93 1.45
CA ILE A 22 -18.37 8.83 0.65
C ILE A 22 -17.36 8.05 -0.21
N LEU A 23 -16.95 8.64 -1.33
CA LEU A 23 -15.91 8.07 -2.18
C LEU A 23 -14.50 8.53 -1.74
N PRO A 24 -13.45 7.72 -1.96
CA PRO A 24 -12.08 8.08 -1.63
C PRO A 24 -11.58 9.32 -2.38
N GLY A 25 -11.44 10.44 -1.67
CA GLY A 25 -11.08 11.74 -2.26
C GLY A 25 -9.57 11.98 -2.42
N PHE A 26 -8.72 11.38 -1.59
CA PHE A 26 -7.27 11.65 -1.57
C PHE A 26 -6.49 10.85 -2.62
N GLY A 27 -7.10 10.58 -3.78
CA GLY A 27 -6.50 9.82 -4.86
C GLY A 27 -6.60 8.31 -4.68
N GLY A 28 -7.44 7.80 -3.77
CA GLY A 28 -7.73 6.36 -3.65
C GLY A 28 -8.33 5.81 -4.95
N THR A 29 -9.24 6.55 -5.59
CA THR A 29 -9.82 6.21 -6.90
C THR A 29 -8.84 6.30 -8.07
N GLN A 30 -7.71 6.97 -7.88
CA GLN A 30 -6.73 7.22 -8.95
C GLN A 30 -5.49 6.32 -8.80
N ARG A 31 -4.84 6.37 -7.65
CA ARG A 31 -3.58 5.65 -7.44
C ARG A 31 -3.82 4.16 -7.23
N LEU A 32 -4.89 3.76 -6.54
CA LEU A 32 -5.13 2.35 -6.26
C LEU A 32 -5.29 1.52 -7.55
N PRO A 33 -6.12 1.89 -8.54
CA PRO A 33 -6.21 1.14 -9.80
C PRO A 33 -4.89 1.02 -10.57
N ARG A 34 -4.01 2.03 -10.46
CA ARG A 34 -2.69 2.02 -11.10
C ARG A 34 -1.69 1.11 -10.38
N LEU A 35 -1.86 0.87 -9.07
CA LEU A 35 -1.00 0.00 -8.28
C LEU A 35 -1.45 -1.46 -8.32
N VAL A 36 -2.74 -1.72 -8.06
CA VAL A 36 -3.25 -3.09 -7.85
C VAL A 36 -4.05 -3.65 -9.02
N GLY A 37 -4.17 -2.86 -10.10
CA GLY A 37 -5.04 -3.14 -11.23
C GLY A 37 -6.51 -2.79 -10.96
N LEU A 38 -7.25 -2.52 -12.04
CA LEU A 38 -8.62 -2.01 -11.96
C LEU A 38 -9.56 -2.93 -11.17
N ARG A 39 -9.55 -4.24 -11.43
CA ARG A 39 -10.47 -5.20 -10.79
C ARG A 39 -10.34 -5.20 -9.26
N LYS A 40 -9.12 -5.37 -8.75
CA LYS A 40 -8.86 -5.39 -7.30
C LYS A 40 -9.15 -4.04 -6.67
N ALA A 41 -8.82 -2.95 -7.35
CA ALA A 41 -9.11 -1.61 -6.87
C ALA A 41 -10.63 -1.36 -6.73
N LEU A 42 -11.43 -1.81 -7.70
CA LEU A 42 -12.89 -1.71 -7.62
C LEU A 42 -13.44 -2.52 -6.46
N GLU A 43 -12.95 -3.74 -6.20
CA GLU A 43 -13.36 -4.49 -5.00
C GLU A 43 -13.04 -3.72 -3.71
N MET A 44 -11.83 -3.18 -3.60
CA MET A 44 -11.40 -2.41 -2.42
C MET A 44 -12.21 -1.13 -2.22
N ILE A 45 -12.55 -0.41 -3.30
CA ILE A 45 -13.31 0.85 -3.25
C ILE A 45 -14.81 0.59 -3.00
N LEU A 46 -15.43 -0.28 -3.83
CA LEU A 46 -16.87 -0.47 -3.85
C LEU A 46 -17.39 -1.39 -2.75
N MET A 47 -16.52 -2.15 -2.10
CA MET A 47 -16.89 -3.02 -0.97
C MET A 47 -16.21 -2.61 0.34
N SER A 48 -15.41 -1.53 0.34
CA SER A 48 -14.50 -1.19 1.45
C SER A 48 -13.73 -2.42 1.96
N LYS A 49 -13.26 -3.26 1.02
CA LYS A 49 -12.54 -4.49 1.31
C LYS A 49 -11.14 -4.15 1.81
N LEU A 50 -10.83 -4.66 3.00
CA LEU A 50 -9.53 -4.54 3.63
C LEU A 50 -8.63 -5.69 3.18
N VAL A 51 -7.33 -5.43 3.07
CA VAL A 51 -6.31 -6.40 2.68
C VAL A 51 -5.16 -6.36 3.68
N TYR A 52 -4.63 -7.53 4.03
CA TYR A 52 -3.44 -7.64 4.87
C TYR A 52 -2.16 -7.38 4.06
N GLY A 53 -1.08 -7.01 4.74
CA GLY A 53 0.20 -6.66 4.14
C GLY A 53 0.73 -7.68 3.14
N ASP A 54 0.66 -8.98 3.46
CA ASP A 54 1.13 -10.04 2.56
C ASP A 54 0.36 -10.04 1.23
N ASN A 55 -0.97 -9.93 1.30
CA ASN A 55 -1.81 -9.82 0.11
C ASN A 55 -1.57 -8.51 -0.63
N ALA A 56 -1.36 -7.41 0.10
CA ALA A 56 -1.02 -6.10 -0.44
C ALA A 56 0.29 -6.14 -1.23
N ARG A 57 1.29 -6.91 -0.77
CA ARG A 57 2.56 -7.13 -1.47
C ARG A 57 2.34 -7.91 -2.76
N VAL A 58 1.59 -9.01 -2.71
CA VAL A 58 1.27 -9.85 -3.88
C VAL A 58 0.54 -9.06 -4.97
N MET A 59 -0.32 -8.11 -4.59
CA MET A 59 -1.05 -7.27 -5.56
C MET A 59 -0.33 -5.98 -5.95
N GLY A 60 0.89 -5.71 -5.47
CA GLY A 60 1.65 -4.50 -5.83
C GLY A 60 1.21 -3.23 -5.11
N LEU A 61 0.35 -3.32 -4.09
CA LEU A 61 -0.01 -2.17 -3.25
C LEU A 61 1.17 -1.70 -2.40
N VAL A 62 1.99 -2.64 -1.94
CA VAL A 62 3.25 -2.39 -1.24
C VAL A 62 4.41 -3.10 -1.92
N ASP A 63 5.59 -2.52 -1.82
CA ASP A 63 6.82 -2.95 -2.49
C ASP A 63 7.67 -3.90 -1.62
N GLY A 64 7.30 -4.13 -0.36
CA GLY A 64 8.01 -5.08 0.52
C GLY A 64 7.32 -5.29 1.86
N ILE A 65 7.74 -6.35 2.54
CA ILE A 65 7.28 -6.72 3.88
C ILE A 65 8.49 -6.78 4.83
N SER A 66 8.31 -6.25 6.03
CA SER A 66 9.25 -6.31 7.15
C SER A 66 8.54 -6.81 8.40
N SER A 67 9.30 -7.33 9.37
CA SER A 67 8.80 -7.48 10.73
C SER A 67 8.52 -6.10 11.35
N ALA A 68 7.65 -6.06 12.35
CA ALA A 68 7.20 -4.81 12.96
C ALA A 68 8.34 -4.06 13.68
N ASP A 69 9.24 -4.79 14.33
CA ASP A 69 10.41 -4.28 15.03
C ASP A 69 11.47 -3.69 14.08
N LEU A 70 11.57 -4.21 12.85
CA LEU A 70 12.54 -3.74 11.86
C LEU A 70 11.96 -2.74 10.86
N LEU A 71 10.64 -2.50 10.84
CA LEU A 71 9.97 -1.73 9.78
C LEU A 71 10.62 -0.37 9.53
N THR A 72 10.85 0.42 10.57
CA THR A 72 11.45 1.76 10.46
C THR A 72 12.91 1.67 10.00
N THR A 73 13.67 0.71 10.55
CA THR A 73 15.07 0.48 10.17
C THR A 73 15.18 0.13 8.69
N THR A 74 14.35 -0.79 8.21
CA THR A 74 14.29 -1.19 6.80
C THR A 74 13.85 -0.03 5.90
N ALA A 75 12.86 0.77 6.32
CA ALA A 75 12.43 1.95 5.59
C ALA A 75 13.56 3.00 5.47
N CYS A 76 14.32 3.24 6.55
CA CYS A 76 15.49 4.12 6.54
C CYS A 76 16.60 3.59 5.64
N HIS A 77 16.81 2.26 5.60
CA HIS A 77 17.75 1.64 4.69
C HIS A 77 17.36 1.88 3.23
N TRP A 78 16.11 1.60 2.88
CA TRP A 78 15.58 1.86 1.53
C TRP A 78 15.72 3.32 1.13
N ALA A 79 15.49 4.26 2.05
CA ALA A 79 15.70 5.68 1.78
C ALA A 79 17.18 6.01 1.46
N LYS A 80 18.13 5.38 2.17
CA LYS A 80 19.57 5.53 1.88
C LYS A 80 19.95 4.90 0.54
N ASP A 81 19.38 3.75 0.19
CA ASP A 81 19.59 3.12 -1.12
C ASP A 81 19.08 4.00 -2.26
N ILE A 82 17.88 4.58 -2.11
CA ILE A 82 17.31 5.53 -3.06
C ILE A 82 18.19 6.77 -3.21
N LEU A 83 18.71 7.31 -2.10
CA LEU A 83 19.65 8.44 -2.12
C LEU A 83 20.93 8.10 -2.89
N ALA A 84 21.40 6.85 -2.77
CA ALA A 84 22.55 6.34 -3.52
C ALA A 84 22.20 5.90 -4.96
N HIS A 85 21.02 6.24 -5.46
CA HIS A 85 20.49 5.86 -6.78
C HIS A 85 20.39 4.35 -7.01
N ARG A 86 20.25 3.56 -5.95
CA ARG A 86 19.99 2.12 -6.01
C ARG A 86 18.49 1.87 -5.91
N ARG A 87 18.01 0.81 -6.55
CA ARG A 87 16.65 0.33 -6.31
C ARG A 87 16.63 -0.43 -4.96
N PRO A 88 15.74 -0.06 -4.03
CA PRO A 88 15.50 -0.86 -2.83
C PRO A 88 14.81 -2.19 -3.15
#